data_AF-A0A7Y8Y1B0-F1
#
_entry.id   AF-A0A7Y8Y1B0-F1
#
_cell.length_a   1.000
_cell.length_b   1.000
_cell.length_c   1.000
_cell.angle_alpha   90.00
_cell.angle_beta   90.00
_cell.angle_gamma   90.00
#
_symmetry.space_group_name_H-M   'P 1'
#
loop_
_entity.id
_entity.type
_entity.pdbx_description
1 polymer ?
#
loop_
_entity_poly.entity_id
_entity_poly.type
_entity_poly.pdbx_seq_one_letter_code
_entity_poly.pdbx_strand_id
1 'polypeptide(L)'
;MHIKLLFGAVLFGLLSTSVAFAQTETKEEDKKKVDIGLDGMLGVSVGEKTVGINVGGPSLKFRVNNFKIGVAAMPSLFIRDDKAVPRLAIGPVAEYEHWMLIVPYYGYDADDKQIWTFGIGYKFF
;
A
#
# COMPACT_ATOMS: atom_id res chain seq x y z
N MET A 1 27.86 47.17 36.60
CA MET A 1 27.67 46.94 35.14
C MET A 1 27.89 45.44 34.86
N HIS A 2 26.95 44.58 35.27
CA HIS A 2 27.13 43.12 35.40
C HIS A 2 26.18 42.29 34.52
N ILE A 3 25.75 42.84 33.37
CA ILE A 3 24.77 42.18 32.49
C ILE A 3 25.41 41.44 31.30
N LYS A 4 26.70 41.70 31.00
CA LYS A 4 27.38 41.08 29.85
C LYS A 4 27.96 39.69 30.15
N LEU A 5 28.22 39.34 31.41
CA LEU A 5 28.73 38.01 31.77
C LEU A 5 27.65 36.93 31.84
N LEU A 6 26.40 37.31 32.14
CA LEU A 6 25.29 36.34 32.24
C LEU A 6 24.85 35.82 30.86
N PHE A 7 24.94 36.64 29.82
CA PHE A 7 24.55 36.25 28.46
C PHE A 7 25.54 35.29 27.80
N GLY A 8 26.83 35.35 28.13
CA GLY A 8 27.84 34.43 27.60
C GLY A 8 27.72 33.01 28.14
N ALA A 9 27.38 32.87 29.43
CA ALA A 9 27.24 31.57 30.08
C ALA A 9 25.96 30.82 29.65
N VAL A 10 24.87 31.54 29.37
CA VAL A 10 23.61 30.93 28.89
C VAL A 10 23.73 30.45 27.44
N LEU A 11 24.48 31.16 26.60
CA LEU A 11 24.67 30.77 25.19
C LEU A 11 25.60 29.56 25.04
N PHE A 12 26.60 29.39 25.92
CA PHE A 12 27.49 28.22 25.89
C PHE A 12 26.82 26.95 26.46
N GLY A 13 25.88 27.10 27.40
CA GLY A 13 25.12 25.97 27.98
C GLY A 13 24.02 25.41 27.06
N LEU A 14 23.49 26.20 26.12
CA LEU A 14 22.44 25.78 25.18
C LEU A 14 22.98 25.03 23.94
N LEU A 15 24.30 25.04 23.71
CA LEU A 15 24.94 24.40 22.55
C LEU A 15 25.49 23.00 22.85
N SER A 16 25.42 22.51 24.09
CA SER A 16 26.04 21.24 24.50
C SER A 16 25.09 20.04 24.57
N THR A 17 23.80 20.19 24.26
CA THR A 17 22.80 19.12 24.44
C THR A 17 22.55 18.24 23.21
N SER A 18 23.30 18.39 22.12
CA SER A 18 23.05 17.66 20.86
C SER A 18 23.88 16.38 20.65
N VAL A 19 24.67 15.92 21.62
CA VAL A 19 25.66 14.83 21.38
C VAL A 19 25.39 13.52 22.15
N ALA A 20 24.26 13.38 22.86
CA ALA A 20 24.05 12.25 23.78
C ALA A 20 23.00 11.20 23.38
N PHE A 21 22.53 11.16 22.12
CA PHE A 21 21.62 10.11 21.63
C PHE A 21 22.08 9.42 20.34
N ALA A 22 23.39 9.18 20.22
CA ALA A 22 23.90 8.16 19.31
C ALA A 22 23.84 6.78 19.99
N GLN A 23 22.67 6.38 20.48
CA GLN A 23 22.41 4.95 20.64
C GLN A 23 22.31 4.40 19.22
N THR A 24 23.32 3.64 18.83
CA THR A 24 23.26 2.71 17.72
C THR A 24 22.11 1.76 18.01
N GLU A 25 20.90 2.15 17.65
CA GLU A 25 19.89 1.19 17.25
C GLU A 25 20.51 0.47 16.06
N THR A 26 21.00 -0.74 16.31
CA THR A 26 21.16 -1.73 15.26
C THR A 26 19.78 -1.81 14.61
N LYS A 27 19.55 -1.02 13.56
CA LYS A 27 18.44 -1.24 12.64
C LYS A 27 18.61 -2.68 12.21
N GLU A 28 17.80 -3.57 12.77
CA GLU A 28 17.57 -4.86 12.16
C GLU A 28 17.33 -4.54 10.69
N GLU A 29 18.22 -5.02 9.83
CA GLU A 29 18.03 -4.87 8.41
C GLU A 29 16.62 -5.38 8.12
N ASP A 30 15.73 -4.47 7.71
CA ASP A 30 14.43 -4.79 7.16
C ASP A 30 14.69 -5.68 5.95
N LYS A 31 14.84 -7.00 6.21
CA LYS A 31 15.07 -7.99 5.18
C LYS A 31 13.80 -7.99 4.36
N LYS A 32 13.88 -7.27 3.25
CA LYS A 32 12.96 -7.23 2.14
C LYS A 32 12.50 -8.65 1.82
N LYS A 33 11.30 -9.01 2.29
CA LYS A 33 10.70 -10.33 2.12
C LYS A 33 9.74 -10.28 0.94
N VAL A 34 9.96 -11.18 -0.01
CA VAL A 34 8.99 -11.48 -1.05
C VAL A 34 7.95 -12.43 -0.45
N ASP A 35 6.69 -12.04 -0.53
CA ASP A 35 5.55 -12.85 -0.10
C ASP A 35 4.82 -13.40 -1.32
N ILE A 36 4.53 -14.69 -1.29
CA ILE A 36 3.68 -15.40 -2.26
C ILE A 36 2.56 -16.07 -1.47
N GLY A 37 1.30 -15.87 -1.88
CA GLY A 37 0.17 -16.45 -1.16
C GLY A 37 -1.18 -16.29 -1.85
N LEU A 38 -2.19 -16.85 -1.20
CA LEU A 38 -3.61 -16.62 -1.49
C LEU A 38 -4.16 -15.69 -0.41
N ASP A 39 -4.79 -14.60 -0.83
CA ASP A 39 -5.34 -13.63 0.11
C ASP A 39 -6.82 -13.87 0.37
N GLY A 40 -7.24 -13.69 1.62
CA GLY A 40 -8.64 -13.59 2.02
C GLY A 40 -9.17 -12.19 1.89
N MET A 41 -9.43 -11.74 0.67
CA MET A 41 -9.88 -10.37 0.40
C MET A 41 -11.30 -10.36 -0.17
N LEU A 42 -12.08 -9.32 0.19
CA LEU A 42 -13.20 -8.85 -0.60
C LEU A 42 -12.99 -7.36 -0.90
N GLY A 43 -13.20 -6.96 -2.15
CA GLY A 43 -13.04 -5.57 -2.56
C GLY A 43 -14.01 -5.16 -3.64
N VAL A 44 -14.22 -3.86 -3.75
CA VAL A 44 -15.02 -3.23 -4.80
C VAL A 44 -14.15 -2.27 -5.58
N SER A 45 -14.30 -2.28 -6.90
CA SER A 45 -13.60 -1.38 -7.80
C SER A 45 -14.54 -0.80 -8.84
N VAL A 46 -14.26 0.42 -9.27
CA VAL A 46 -15.08 1.16 -10.23
C VAL A 46 -14.21 1.70 -11.36
N GLY A 47 -14.77 1.72 -12.57
CA GLY A 47 -14.14 2.29 -13.75
C GLY A 47 -15.22 2.76 -14.73
N GLU A 48 -14.83 2.99 -15.99
CA GLU A 48 -15.77 3.45 -17.00
C GLU A 48 -16.89 2.42 -17.23
N LYS A 49 -18.12 2.76 -16.81
CA LYS A 49 -19.32 1.90 -16.86
C LYS A 49 -19.13 0.50 -16.27
N THR A 50 -18.16 0.34 -15.37
CA THR A 50 -17.72 -0.96 -14.88
C THR A 50 -17.65 -0.95 -13.37
N VAL A 51 -18.20 -1.99 -12.75
CA VAL A 51 -18.03 -2.28 -11.33
C VAL A 51 -17.46 -3.69 -11.19
N GLY A 52 -16.39 -3.84 -10.41
CA GLY A 52 -15.79 -5.12 -10.07
C GLY A 52 -16.01 -5.43 -8.60
N ILE A 53 -16.57 -6.60 -8.30
CA ILE A 53 -16.53 -7.19 -6.95
C ILE A 53 -15.43 -8.24 -6.98
N ASN A 54 -14.31 -7.95 -6.31
CA ASN A 54 -13.08 -8.72 -6.38
C ASN A 54 -12.96 -9.56 -5.12
N VAL A 55 -12.64 -10.84 -5.28
CA VAL A 55 -12.22 -11.70 -4.17
C VAL A 55 -10.72 -11.95 -4.25
N GLY A 56 -10.12 -12.26 -3.11
CA GLY A 56 -8.71 -12.53 -3.04
C GLY A 56 -8.30 -13.75 -3.89
N GLY A 57 -7.05 -13.73 -4.31
CA GLY A 57 -6.48 -14.71 -5.22
C GLY A 57 -4.96 -14.74 -5.09
N PRO A 58 -4.25 -15.39 -6.04
CA PRO A 58 -2.80 -15.48 -5.95
C PRO A 58 -2.18 -14.10 -6.14
N SER A 59 -1.21 -13.79 -5.27
CA SER A 59 -0.48 -12.53 -5.34
C SER A 59 1.02 -12.72 -5.16
N LEU A 60 1.78 -11.83 -5.80
CA LEU A 60 3.21 -11.66 -5.61
C LEU A 60 3.44 -10.26 -5.06
N LYS A 61 3.89 -10.19 -3.81
CA LYS A 61 4.04 -8.93 -3.08
C LYS A 61 5.41 -8.81 -2.48
N PHE A 62 5.84 -7.57 -2.37
CA PHE A 62 7.04 -7.17 -1.67
C PHE A 62 6.64 -6.48 -0.38
N ARG A 63 7.18 -6.93 0.76
CA ARG A 63 6.89 -6.38 2.08
C ARG A 63 8.00 -5.42 2.53
N VAL A 64 7.58 -4.24 2.98
CA VAL A 64 8.41 -3.25 3.67
C VAL A 64 7.64 -2.84 4.93
N ASN A 65 8.10 -3.29 6.10
CA ASN A 65 7.37 -3.13 7.35
C ASN A 65 5.92 -3.66 7.23
N ASN A 66 4.93 -2.83 7.57
CA ASN A 66 3.49 -3.16 7.51
C ASN A 66 2.87 -2.88 6.14
N PHE A 67 3.68 -2.41 5.18
CA PHE A 67 3.23 -2.09 3.84
C PHE A 67 3.64 -3.20 2.87
N LYS A 68 2.71 -3.59 1.99
CA LYS A 68 2.98 -4.58 0.94
C LYS A 68 2.54 -4.02 -0.40
N ILE A 69 3.37 -4.16 -1.42
CA ILE A 69 3.03 -3.75 -2.78
C ILE A 69 3.34 -4.87 -3.76
N GLY A 70 2.55 -4.98 -4.82
CA GLY A 70 2.80 -6.00 -5.81
C GLY A 70 1.70 -6.12 -6.82
N VAL A 71 1.49 -7.33 -7.29
CA VAL A 71 0.51 -7.66 -8.32
C VAL A 71 -0.32 -8.86 -7.83
N ALA A 72 -1.62 -8.81 -8.08
CA ALA A 72 -2.54 -9.88 -7.72
C ALA A 72 -3.41 -10.28 -8.92
N ALA A 73 -3.71 -11.57 -9.02
CA ALA A 73 -4.79 -12.04 -9.87
C ALA A 73 -6.05 -12.21 -8.99
N MET A 74 -7.10 -11.47 -9.32
CA MET A 74 -8.31 -11.32 -8.51
C MET A 74 -9.50 -11.90 -9.26
N PRO A 75 -10.03 -13.07 -8.86
CA PRO A 75 -11.32 -13.52 -9.34
C PRO A 75 -12.37 -12.46 -9.01
N SER A 76 -13.18 -12.08 -10.00
CA SER A 76 -14.10 -10.96 -9.86
C SER A 76 -15.46 -11.29 -10.45
N LEU A 77 -16.52 -10.77 -9.81
CA LEU A 77 -17.77 -10.52 -10.50
C LEU A 77 -17.65 -9.17 -11.21
N PHE A 78 -17.51 -9.22 -12.53
CA PHE A 78 -17.37 -8.06 -13.40
C PHE A 78 -18.76 -7.65 -13.92
N ILE A 79 -19.17 -6.42 -13.60
CA ILE A 79 -20.47 -5.87 -13.98
C ILE A 79 -20.25 -4.72 -14.94
N ARG A 80 -20.75 -4.85 -16.17
CA ARG A 80 -20.71 -3.82 -17.21
C ARG A 80 -21.92 -3.95 -18.11
N ASP A 81 -22.51 -2.82 -18.50
CA ASP A 81 -23.68 -2.76 -19.40
C ASP A 81 -24.81 -3.73 -18.96
N ASP A 82 -25.16 -3.67 -17.67
CA ASP A 82 -26.19 -4.49 -16.98
C ASP A 82 -25.95 -6.01 -16.99
N LYS A 83 -24.75 -6.46 -17.37
CA LYS A 83 -24.37 -7.88 -17.34
C LYS A 83 -23.32 -8.13 -16.27
N ALA A 84 -23.60 -9.09 -15.40
CA ALA A 84 -22.66 -9.60 -14.42
C ALA A 84 -22.03 -10.90 -14.92
N VAL A 85 -20.70 -10.94 -15.07
CA VAL A 85 -19.95 -12.10 -15.55
C VAL A 85 -18.74 -12.39 -14.66
N PRO A 86 -18.39 -13.66 -14.43
CA PRO A 86 -17.15 -13.98 -13.74
C PRO A 86 -15.95 -13.66 -14.64
N ARG A 87 -14.98 -12.91 -14.13
CA ARG A 87 -13.75 -12.54 -14.86
C ARG A 87 -12.56 -12.53 -13.92
N LEU A 88 -11.40 -12.93 -14.42
CA LEU A 88 -10.14 -12.78 -13.70
C LEU A 88 -9.56 -11.41 -14.02
N ALA A 89 -9.34 -10.58 -13.01
CA ALA A 89 -8.52 -9.38 -13.14
C ALA A 89 -7.08 -9.69 -12.76
N ILE A 90 -6.15 -8.94 -13.33
CA ILE A 90 -4.76 -8.87 -12.84
C ILE A 90 -4.44 -7.41 -12.62
N GLY A 91 -3.74 -7.04 -11.56
CA GLY A 91 -3.44 -5.63 -11.36
C GLY A 91 -2.56 -5.35 -10.16
N PRO A 92 -2.00 -4.14 -10.09
CA PRO A 92 -1.23 -3.74 -8.94
C PRO A 92 -2.13 -3.64 -7.70
N VAL A 93 -1.52 -3.98 -6.58
CA VAL A 93 -2.14 -3.93 -5.26
C VAL A 93 -1.18 -3.29 -4.26
N ALA A 94 -1.72 -2.50 -3.35
CA ALA A 94 -1.01 -1.98 -2.19
C ALA A 94 -1.80 -2.32 -0.93
N GLU A 95 -1.15 -2.91 0.05
CA GLU A 95 -1.77 -3.31 1.31
C GLU A 95 -1.14 -2.55 2.47
N TYR A 96 -1.99 -2.13 3.39
CA TYR A 96 -1.60 -1.64 4.71
C TYR A 96 -2.54 -2.26 5.75
N GLU A 97 -1.98 -3.11 6.60
CA GLU A 97 -2.74 -3.92 7.55
C GLU A 97 -3.84 -4.74 6.84
N HIS A 98 -5.11 -4.45 7.12
CA HIS A 98 -6.28 -5.09 6.52
C HIS A 98 -6.80 -4.38 5.27
N TRP A 99 -6.30 -3.19 4.95
CA TRP A 99 -6.79 -2.40 3.84
C TRP A 99 -5.96 -2.61 2.60
N MET A 100 -6.63 -2.68 1.44
CA MET A 100 -6.00 -2.85 0.15
C MET A 100 -6.48 -1.79 -0.81
N LEU A 101 -5.55 -1.16 -1.52
CA LEU A 101 -5.83 -0.44 -2.75
C LEU A 101 -5.57 -1.40 -3.92
N ILE A 102 -6.55 -1.51 -4.80
CA ILE A 102 -6.48 -2.41 -5.96
C ILE A 102 -6.72 -1.62 -7.24
N VAL A 103 -5.98 -1.96 -8.29
CA VAL A 103 -6.19 -1.42 -9.64
C VAL A 103 -6.39 -2.57 -10.63
N PRO A 104 -7.57 -3.21 -10.64
CA PRO A 104 -7.83 -4.37 -11.48
C PRO A 104 -7.80 -4.01 -12.98
N TYR A 105 -7.12 -4.83 -13.78
CA TYR A 105 -7.19 -4.82 -15.24
C TYR A 105 -7.95 -6.06 -15.73
N TYR A 106 -8.95 -5.84 -16.58
CA TYR A 106 -9.80 -6.90 -17.12
C TYR A 106 -9.49 -7.24 -18.58
N GLY A 107 -8.48 -6.61 -19.20
CA GLY A 107 -8.22 -6.75 -20.63
C GLY A 107 -8.88 -5.65 -21.46
N TYR A 108 -9.21 -5.98 -22.70
CA TYR A 108 -9.86 -5.08 -23.65
C TYR A 108 -11.38 -5.35 -23.72
N ASP A 109 -12.15 -4.33 -24.08
CA ASP A 109 -13.54 -4.48 -24.52
C ASP A 109 -13.61 -4.74 -26.03
N ALA A 110 -14.84 -4.77 -26.58
CA ALA A 110 -15.08 -5.03 -28.00
C ALA A 110 -14.61 -3.89 -28.92
N ASP A 111 -14.35 -2.70 -28.38
CA ASP A 111 -13.87 -1.52 -29.11
C ASP A 111 -12.35 -1.31 -28.90
N ASP A 112 -11.63 -2.37 -28.49
CA ASP A 112 -10.19 -2.35 -28.16
C ASP A 112 -9.82 -1.34 -27.05
N LYS A 113 -10.75 -0.98 -26.17
CA LYS A 113 -10.46 -0.11 -25.01
C LYS A 113 -10.05 -0.93 -23.81
N GLN A 114 -8.98 -0.50 -23.14
CA GLN A 114 -8.51 -1.11 -21.90
C GLN A 114 -9.50 -0.89 -20.76
N ILE A 115 -9.80 -1.95 -20.04
CA ILE A 115 -10.74 -1.91 -18.91
C ILE A 115 -9.94 -1.94 -17.61
N TRP A 116 -9.70 -0.75 -17.08
CA TRP A 116 -9.12 -0.54 -15.76
C TRP A 116 -10.19 -0.10 -14.78
N THR A 117 -10.09 -0.58 -13.54
CA THR A 117 -10.88 -0.08 -12.42
C THR A 117 -9.98 0.28 -11.25
N PHE A 118 -10.50 1.08 -10.33
CA PHE A 118 -9.81 1.49 -9.10
C PHE A 118 -10.71 1.18 -7.92
N GLY A 119 -10.14 0.59 -6.87
CA GLY A 119 -10.94 0.05 -5.79
C GLY A 119 -10.24 -0.06 -4.47
N ILE A 120 -11.04 -0.41 -3.47
CA ILE A 120 -10.60 -0.74 -2.13
C ILE A 120 -11.01 -2.17 -1.81
N GLY A 121 -10.15 -2.86 -1.08
CA GLY A 121 -10.38 -4.19 -0.54
C GLY A 121 -10.14 -4.22 0.96
N TYR A 122 -10.81 -5.16 1.61
CA TYR A 122 -10.55 -5.52 3.00
C TYR A 122 -10.09 -6.97 3.06
N LYS A 123 -9.02 -7.20 3.83
CA LYS A 123 -8.39 -8.49 4.05
C LYS A 123 -8.76 -9.03 5.43
N PHE A 124 -9.37 -10.21 5.46
CA PHE A 124 -9.90 -10.81 6.69
C PHE A 124 -8.92 -11.76 7.39
N PHE A 125 -7.88 -12.24 6.69
CA PHE A 125 -6.85 -13.16 7.19
C PHE A 125 -5.53 -12.95 6.46
#